data_AF-A0A7J6UG96-F1
#
_entry.id   AF-A0A7J6UG96-F1
#
_cell.length_a   1.000
_cell.length_b   1.000
_cell.length_c   1.000
_cell.angle_alpha   90.00
_cell.angle_beta   90.00
_cell.angle_gamma   90.00
#
_symmetry.space_group_name_H-M   'P 1'
#
loop_
_entity.id
_entity.type
_entity.pdbx_description
1 polymer ?
#
loop_
_entity_poly.entity_id
_entity_poly.type
_entity_poly.pdbx_seq_one_letter_code
_entity_poly.pdbx_strand_id
1 'polypeptide(L)'
;MEFTGTACPAPCEEACVLSINEPAVTIKSVELAIIEHAFQKGWIQPMPPLTRTYKTVAIVGSGPTGLIAAAQLNKAGHSVTVFERADRIGGLLVYGIPNMKLDKVDKVQRRVEILQQEGIEFKTDIEIGVEPNTLASLRSTYDAVLLATGATQSRDSLAKIPGRELKGIYQAMEFLSLSQKSWLDSEHDDEKFIDCAGRKVVVIGGGDTAVDCVTTAIRLGAESVLQFSRRPAGTKPKSRWPYWDEDVYRVEYAHEEVQAVHSRDPREYEVQSKTFVGEDGMLKGIETVQVSFDPVTRTTKPVEGSEHTYPCDLALLAMGFTGPDQNVDQGALPRKGGCFDAGYGTYTVNGVSATGAVAEAPIFAAGDCRRGASLIVTALAEGRDVAAVIDSYLTSASHQGFSSVLPRCVPLSANPALYRGPNWSNLHSAKTMPSVALNKRPISSLRRAGSINK
;
A
#
# COMPACT_ATOMS: atom_id res chain seq x y z
N MET A 1 -8.63 0.24 9.34
CA MET A 1 -7.44 0.93 9.85
C MET A 1 -7.44 2.29 9.19
N GLU A 2 -7.26 3.33 9.98
CA GLU A 2 -7.33 4.76 9.66
C GLU A 2 -6.33 5.24 8.62
N PHE A 3 -5.31 4.44 8.30
CA PHE A 3 -4.25 4.78 7.35
C PHE A 3 -4.80 5.07 5.94
N THR A 4 -5.95 4.51 5.57
CA THR A 4 -6.60 4.78 4.28
C THR A 4 -7.10 6.21 4.17
N GLY A 5 -7.53 6.83 5.28
CA GLY A 5 -7.94 8.23 5.31
C GLY A 5 -6.81 9.22 5.01
N THR A 6 -5.54 8.80 5.08
CA THR A 6 -4.38 9.66 4.84
C THR A 6 -3.58 9.26 3.60
N ALA A 7 -3.24 7.97 3.47
CA ALA A 7 -2.30 7.49 2.46
C ALA A 7 -2.96 6.91 1.20
N CYS A 8 -4.25 6.60 1.22
CA CYS A 8 -4.94 6.06 0.05
C CYS A 8 -5.04 7.12 -1.05
N PRO A 9 -4.88 6.77 -2.34
CA PRO A 9 -5.18 7.68 -3.45
C PRO A 9 -6.69 7.80 -3.74
N ALA A 10 -7.54 7.30 -2.84
CA ALA A 10 -9.00 7.44 -2.85
C ALA A 10 -9.70 6.98 -4.15
N PRO A 11 -9.50 5.72 -4.60
CA PRO A 11 -10.16 5.22 -5.81
C PRO A 11 -11.69 5.21 -5.73
N CYS A 12 -12.25 5.23 -4.52
CA CYS A 12 -13.68 5.38 -4.29
C CYS A 12 -14.23 6.75 -4.72
N GLU A 13 -13.41 7.81 -4.67
CA GLU A 13 -13.84 9.16 -5.06
C GLU A 13 -13.95 9.27 -6.58
N GLU A 14 -13.09 8.59 -7.34
CA GLU A 14 -13.21 8.55 -8.81
C GLU A 14 -14.46 7.85 -9.28
N ALA A 15 -14.81 6.73 -8.63
CA ALA A 15 -16.02 5.97 -8.89
C ALA A 15 -17.28 6.62 -8.31
N CYS A 16 -17.17 7.78 -7.64
CA CYS A 16 -18.32 8.47 -7.06
C CYS A 16 -19.30 8.87 -8.16
N VAL A 17 -20.59 8.54 -8.03
CA VAL A 17 -21.61 8.91 -9.03
C VAL A 17 -21.71 10.43 -9.21
N LEU A 18 -21.35 11.21 -8.18
CA LEU A 18 -21.32 12.67 -8.27
C LEU A 18 -20.25 13.17 -9.27
N SER A 19 -19.14 12.43 -9.42
CA SER A 19 -18.01 12.77 -10.32
C SER A 19 -18.40 12.87 -11.80
N ILE A 20 -19.61 12.39 -12.15
CA ILE A 20 -20.17 12.51 -13.50
C ILE A 20 -20.42 13.98 -13.87
N ASN A 21 -20.90 14.81 -12.93
CA ASN A 21 -21.32 16.19 -13.22
C ASN A 21 -20.76 17.23 -12.24
N GLU A 22 -20.27 16.83 -11.08
CA GLU A 22 -19.75 17.71 -10.02
C GLU A 22 -18.49 17.08 -9.40
N PRO A 23 -17.68 17.84 -8.64
CA PRO A 23 -16.57 17.26 -7.88
C PRO A 23 -17.04 16.10 -6.99
N ALA A 24 -16.24 15.03 -6.93
CA ALA A 24 -16.55 13.88 -6.11
C ALA A 24 -16.68 14.23 -4.63
N VAL A 25 -17.45 13.43 -3.89
CA VAL A 25 -17.45 13.50 -2.43
C VAL A 25 -16.04 13.15 -1.93
N THR A 26 -15.52 13.93 -0.98
CA THR A 26 -14.20 13.71 -0.36
C THR A 26 -14.26 12.57 0.67
N ILE A 27 -14.57 11.36 0.21
CA ILE A 27 -14.74 10.14 1.02
C ILE A 27 -13.53 9.90 1.93
N LYS A 28 -12.32 10.05 1.41
CA LYS A 28 -11.06 9.89 2.16
C LYS A 28 -10.99 10.86 3.34
N SER A 29 -11.33 12.13 3.11
CA SER A 29 -11.33 13.17 4.15
C SER A 29 -12.42 12.93 5.20
N VAL A 30 -13.60 12.48 4.76
CA VAL A 30 -14.71 12.11 5.67
C VAL A 30 -14.34 10.90 6.52
N GLU A 31 -13.72 9.87 5.94
CA GLU A 31 -13.22 8.69 6.67
C GLU A 31 -12.24 9.12 7.77
N LEU A 32 -11.26 9.96 7.42
CA LEU A 32 -10.28 10.48 8.37
C LEU A 32 -10.94 11.30 9.49
N ALA A 33 -11.86 12.21 9.15
CA ALA A 33 -12.54 13.05 10.13
C ALA A 33 -13.34 12.22 11.15
N ILE A 34 -14.06 11.18 10.68
CA ILE A 34 -14.86 10.32 11.55
C ILE A 34 -13.97 9.54 12.53
N ILE A 35 -12.90 8.91 12.03
CA ILE A 35 -12.06 8.07 12.89
C ILE A 35 -11.25 8.91 13.89
N GLU A 36 -10.76 10.08 13.48
CA GLU A 36 -10.09 11.00 14.41
C GLU A 36 -11.03 11.54 15.48
N HIS A 37 -12.29 11.84 15.11
CA HIS A 37 -13.29 12.21 16.11
C HIS A 37 -13.54 11.09 17.12
N ALA A 38 -13.64 9.83 16.64
CA ALA A 38 -13.82 8.68 17.51
C ALA A 38 -12.64 8.49 18.49
N PHE A 39 -11.40 8.72 18.04
CA PHE A 39 -10.23 8.73 18.91
C PHE A 39 -10.27 9.86 19.94
N GLN A 40 -10.58 11.09 19.51
CA GLN A 40 -10.70 12.25 20.42
C GLN A 40 -11.77 12.05 21.50
N LYS A 41 -12.85 11.34 21.17
CA LYS A 41 -13.92 10.99 22.12
C LYS A 41 -13.61 9.76 22.97
N GLY A 42 -12.48 9.09 22.74
CA GLY A 42 -12.10 7.86 23.44
C GLY A 42 -12.99 6.66 23.11
N TRP A 43 -13.69 6.67 21.97
CA TRP A 43 -14.56 5.55 21.56
C TRP A 43 -13.77 4.35 21.04
N ILE A 44 -12.56 4.58 20.55
CA ILE A 44 -11.66 3.51 20.12
C ILE A 44 -10.88 3.03 21.34
N GLN A 45 -11.18 1.82 21.81
CA GLN A 45 -10.52 1.16 22.92
C GLN A 45 -10.06 -0.24 22.50
N PRO A 46 -8.99 -0.78 23.12
CA PRO A 46 -8.59 -2.17 22.90
C PRO A 46 -9.74 -3.12 23.22
N MET A 47 -9.99 -4.07 22.32
CA MET A 47 -11.02 -5.09 22.48
C MET A 47 -10.40 -6.50 22.34
N PRO A 48 -9.69 -6.99 23.39
CA PRO A 48 -9.11 -8.33 23.36
C PRO A 48 -10.21 -9.41 23.20
N PRO A 49 -9.90 -10.56 22.59
CA PRO A 49 -10.86 -11.63 22.42
C PRO A 49 -11.33 -12.19 23.77
N LEU A 50 -12.63 -12.47 23.89
CA LEU A 50 -13.24 -13.02 25.10
C LEU A 50 -12.79 -14.47 25.37
N THR A 51 -12.48 -15.22 24.32
CA THR A 51 -12.09 -16.63 24.37
C THR A 51 -10.91 -16.89 23.45
N ARG A 52 -9.95 -17.69 23.91
CA ARG A 52 -8.81 -18.14 23.11
C ARG A 52 -9.07 -19.52 22.51
N THR A 53 -8.69 -19.69 21.25
CA THR A 53 -8.76 -20.97 20.53
C THR A 53 -7.56 -21.88 20.83
N TYR A 54 -6.53 -21.34 21.50
CA TYR A 54 -5.22 -21.97 21.71
C TYR A 54 -4.46 -22.31 20.43
N LYS A 55 -4.93 -21.82 19.28
CA LYS A 55 -4.20 -21.89 18.02
C LYS A 55 -3.26 -20.71 17.89
N THR A 56 -2.12 -20.96 17.25
CA THR A 56 -1.00 -20.02 17.14
C THR A 56 -0.71 -19.70 15.68
N VAL A 57 -0.51 -18.43 15.36
CA VAL A 57 -0.20 -17.97 14.00
C VAL A 57 1.02 -17.07 14.02
N ALA A 58 2.00 -17.40 13.18
CA ALA A 58 3.12 -16.52 12.88
C ALA A 58 2.82 -15.68 11.63
N ILE A 59 3.04 -14.37 11.72
CA ILE A 59 2.92 -13.46 10.58
C ILE A 59 4.29 -12.84 10.33
N VAL A 60 4.81 -12.98 9.12
CA VAL A 60 6.11 -12.44 8.72
C VAL A 60 5.90 -11.14 7.94
N GLY A 61 6.29 -10.02 8.54
CA GLY A 61 6.13 -8.66 8.03
C GLY A 61 5.00 -7.92 8.74
N SER A 62 5.31 -6.70 9.22
CA SER A 62 4.37 -5.85 9.94
C SER A 62 3.74 -4.74 9.09
N GLY A 63 3.76 -4.90 7.76
CA GLY A 63 3.06 -3.98 6.86
C GLY A 63 1.53 -4.01 7.03
N PRO A 64 0.78 -3.23 6.25
CA PRO A 64 -0.68 -3.15 6.35
C PRO A 64 -1.38 -4.50 6.32
N THR A 65 -0.94 -5.42 5.44
CA THR A 65 -1.46 -6.79 5.34
C THR A 65 -1.23 -7.58 6.63
N GLY A 66 -0.03 -7.53 7.20
CA GLY A 66 0.30 -8.25 8.43
C GLY A 66 -0.49 -7.74 9.63
N LEU A 67 -0.57 -6.40 9.79
CA LEU A 67 -1.31 -5.77 10.89
C LEU A 67 -2.80 -6.11 10.85
N ILE A 68 -3.44 -6.00 9.68
CA ILE A 68 -4.88 -6.27 9.58
C ILE A 68 -5.19 -7.75 9.75
N ALA A 69 -4.32 -8.64 9.25
CA ALA A 69 -4.47 -10.08 9.43
C ALA A 69 -4.32 -10.45 10.91
N ALA A 70 -3.33 -9.87 11.59
CA ALA A 70 -3.14 -10.05 13.03
C ALA A 70 -4.37 -9.61 13.83
N ALA A 71 -4.90 -8.42 13.52
CA ALA A 71 -6.10 -7.91 14.17
C ALA A 71 -7.31 -8.83 13.99
N GLN A 72 -7.55 -9.33 12.76
CA GLN A 72 -8.67 -10.25 12.49
C GLN A 72 -8.49 -11.61 13.19
N LEU A 73 -7.30 -12.21 13.11
CA LEU A 73 -7.02 -13.51 13.72
C LEU A 73 -7.06 -13.45 15.25
N ASN A 74 -6.52 -12.38 15.84
CA ASN A 74 -6.60 -12.15 17.28
C ASN A 74 -8.06 -11.97 17.72
N LYS A 75 -8.86 -11.22 16.96
CA LYS A 75 -10.31 -11.08 17.22
C LYS A 75 -11.06 -12.41 17.15
N ALA A 76 -10.63 -13.34 16.29
CA ALA A 76 -11.18 -14.70 16.21
C ALA A 76 -10.73 -15.61 17.38
N GLY A 77 -9.82 -15.14 18.24
CA GLY A 77 -9.36 -15.85 19.43
C GLY A 77 -8.03 -16.58 19.26
N HIS A 78 -7.39 -16.53 18.09
CA HIS A 78 -6.06 -17.10 17.87
C HIS A 78 -4.98 -16.25 18.55
N SER A 79 -3.88 -16.88 18.95
CA SER A 79 -2.69 -16.18 19.44
C SER A 79 -1.78 -15.85 18.26
N VAL A 80 -1.44 -14.58 18.10
CA VAL A 80 -0.72 -14.10 16.92
C VAL A 80 0.61 -13.47 17.33
N THR A 81 1.70 -13.92 16.71
CA THR A 81 3.01 -13.27 16.78
C THR A 81 3.37 -12.70 15.41
N VAL A 82 3.66 -11.41 15.35
CA VAL A 82 4.13 -10.71 14.15
C VAL A 82 5.64 -10.51 14.25
N PHE A 83 6.37 -11.02 13.26
CA PHE A 83 7.81 -10.87 13.12
C PHE A 83 8.12 -9.76 12.12
N GLU A 84 8.90 -8.78 12.54
CA GLU A 84 9.35 -7.66 11.73
C GLU A 84 10.87 -7.62 11.72
N ARG A 85 11.44 -7.46 10.52
CA ARG A 85 12.90 -7.38 10.34
C ARG A 85 13.46 -6.03 10.79
N ALA A 86 12.66 -4.97 10.68
CA ALA A 86 13.05 -3.64 11.11
C ALA A 86 12.83 -3.44 12.62
N ASP A 87 13.39 -2.35 13.14
CA ASP A 87 13.30 -1.94 14.54
C ASP A 87 11.92 -1.38 14.94
N ARG A 88 11.03 -1.15 13.96
CA ARG A 88 9.71 -0.55 14.17
C ARG A 88 8.62 -1.25 13.34
N ILE A 89 7.44 -1.34 13.93
CA ILE A 89 6.25 -2.00 13.36
C ILE A 89 5.52 -1.06 12.40
N GLY A 90 5.14 -1.57 11.21
CA GLY A 90 4.32 -0.87 10.22
C GLY A 90 4.83 -0.98 8.79
N GLY A 91 6.01 -1.54 8.56
CA GLY A 91 6.62 -1.69 7.24
C GLY A 91 6.71 -0.35 6.49
N LEU A 92 6.21 -0.30 5.25
CA LEU A 92 6.20 0.93 4.46
C LEU A 92 5.34 2.06 5.05
N LEU A 93 4.44 1.78 5.99
CA LEU A 93 3.74 2.84 6.73
C LEU A 93 4.70 3.68 7.56
N VAL A 94 5.80 3.09 8.03
CA VAL A 94 6.84 3.76 8.84
C VAL A 94 7.98 4.24 7.97
N TYR A 95 8.57 3.36 7.16
CA TYR A 95 9.82 3.67 6.44
C TYR A 95 9.65 4.03 4.96
N GLY A 96 8.45 3.87 4.39
CA GLY A 96 8.21 4.22 2.99
C GLY A 96 7.49 5.55 2.80
N ILE A 97 6.31 5.66 3.41
CA ILE A 97 5.47 6.85 3.29
C ILE A 97 6.08 7.95 4.16
N PRO A 98 6.32 9.17 3.66
CA PRO A 98 6.87 10.24 4.49
C PRO A 98 5.93 10.72 5.60
N ASN A 99 6.49 11.28 6.67
CA ASN A 99 5.72 11.78 7.82
C ASN A 99 4.68 12.86 7.46
N MET A 100 4.97 13.71 6.46
CA MET A 100 4.01 14.73 6.01
C MET A 100 2.74 14.16 5.35
N LYS A 101 2.78 12.91 4.89
CA LYS A 101 1.64 12.22 4.26
C LYS A 101 0.94 11.29 5.24
N LEU A 102 1.69 10.67 6.14
CA LEU A 102 1.16 9.78 7.19
C LEU A 102 1.99 9.96 8.45
N ASP A 103 1.37 10.51 9.49
CA ASP A 103 2.01 10.65 10.80
C ASP A 103 2.30 9.29 11.44
N LYS A 104 3.53 9.09 11.94
CA LYS A 104 3.97 7.80 12.49
C LYS A 104 3.51 7.58 13.92
N VAL A 105 3.41 8.64 14.71
CA VAL A 105 3.08 8.56 16.14
C VAL A 105 1.58 8.46 16.32
N ASP A 106 0.85 9.46 15.82
CA ASP A 106 -0.59 9.60 16.05
C ASP A 106 -1.42 8.63 15.23
N LYS A 107 -0.88 8.04 14.15
CA LYS A 107 -1.62 7.05 13.34
C LYS A 107 -1.06 5.65 13.52
N VAL A 108 0.20 5.43 13.13
CA VAL A 108 0.76 4.08 13.04
C VAL A 108 1.01 3.51 14.44
N GLN A 109 1.81 4.21 15.26
CA GLN A 109 2.18 3.77 16.60
C GLN A 109 0.94 3.64 17.51
N ARG A 110 0.04 4.64 17.53
CA ARG A 110 -1.25 4.57 18.25
C ARG A 110 -2.05 3.30 17.91
N ARG A 111 -2.09 2.90 16.63
CA ARG A 111 -2.78 1.68 16.21
C ARG A 111 -2.04 0.42 16.65
N VAL A 112 -0.71 0.39 16.55
CA VAL A 112 0.12 -0.75 16.99
C VAL A 112 -0.05 -0.98 18.49
N GLU A 113 -0.08 0.07 19.30
CA GLU A 113 -0.29 0.00 20.75
C GLU A 113 -1.64 -0.62 21.11
N ILE A 114 -2.70 -0.26 20.39
CA ILE A 114 -4.02 -0.89 20.57
C ILE A 114 -3.95 -2.39 20.26
N LEU A 115 -3.29 -2.77 19.16
CA LEU A 115 -3.13 -4.18 18.78
C LEU A 115 -2.31 -4.96 19.81
N GLN A 116 -1.28 -4.34 20.39
CA GLN A 116 -0.51 -4.90 21.51
C GLN A 116 -1.38 -5.10 22.75
N GLN A 117 -2.18 -4.10 23.11
CA GLN A 117 -3.12 -4.17 24.25
C GLN A 117 -4.24 -5.20 24.03
N GLU A 118 -4.59 -5.49 22.77
CA GLU A 118 -5.49 -6.60 22.40
C GLU A 118 -4.84 -7.99 22.50
N GLY A 119 -3.52 -8.06 22.75
CA GLY A 119 -2.77 -9.29 22.99
C GLY A 119 -2.05 -9.84 21.76
N ILE A 120 -1.77 -9.04 20.74
CA ILE A 120 -0.89 -9.41 19.63
C ILE A 120 0.57 -9.18 20.06
N GLU A 121 1.41 -10.19 19.86
CA GLU A 121 2.84 -10.09 20.13
C GLU A 121 3.57 -9.56 18.90
N PHE A 122 4.44 -8.58 19.08
CA PHE A 122 5.30 -8.04 18.02
C PHE A 122 6.76 -8.29 18.38
N LYS A 123 7.52 -8.86 17.45
CA LYS A 123 8.97 -9.07 17.57
C LYS A 123 9.67 -8.33 16.44
N THR A 124 10.37 -7.25 16.79
CA THR A 124 11.20 -6.45 15.86
C THR A 124 12.59 -7.03 15.75
N ASP A 125 13.37 -6.54 14.79
CA ASP A 125 14.76 -6.94 14.56
C ASP A 125 14.94 -8.45 14.32
N ILE A 126 13.88 -9.11 13.83
CA ILE A 126 13.89 -10.54 13.48
C ILE A 126 13.64 -10.68 11.98
N GLU A 127 14.71 -10.91 11.24
CA GLU A 127 14.64 -11.31 9.84
C GLU A 127 14.39 -12.81 9.73
N ILE A 128 13.21 -13.18 9.23
CA ILE A 128 12.91 -14.57 8.88
C ILE A 128 13.65 -14.92 7.59
N GLY A 129 14.29 -16.09 7.58
CA GLY A 129 15.15 -16.55 6.49
C GLY A 129 16.63 -16.62 6.86
N VAL A 130 17.02 -16.08 8.02
CA VAL A 130 18.38 -16.06 8.54
C VAL A 130 18.43 -16.84 9.86
N GLU A 131 19.40 -17.74 10.00
CA GLU A 131 19.58 -18.54 11.22
C GLU A 131 19.71 -17.66 12.47
N PRO A 132 19.01 -17.98 13.58
CA PRO A 132 18.20 -19.19 13.82
C PRO A 132 16.72 -19.10 13.39
N ASN A 133 16.31 -17.97 12.81
CA ASN A 133 14.91 -17.67 12.48
C ASN A 133 14.59 -18.08 11.03
N THR A 134 14.25 -19.35 10.82
CA THR A 134 13.92 -19.88 9.50
C THR A 134 12.43 -20.10 9.32
N LEU A 135 11.99 -20.17 8.05
CA LEU A 135 10.61 -20.54 7.76
C LEU A 135 10.26 -21.94 8.30
N ALA A 136 11.23 -22.86 8.34
CA ALA A 136 11.07 -24.18 8.94
C ALA A 136 10.85 -24.12 10.46
N SER A 137 11.60 -23.27 11.19
CA SER A 137 11.43 -23.12 12.64
C SER A 137 10.08 -22.48 13.01
N LEU A 138 9.56 -21.57 12.17
CA LEU A 138 8.21 -21.07 12.33
C LEU A 138 7.16 -22.17 12.13
N ARG A 139 7.32 -23.01 11.09
CA ARG A 139 6.35 -24.07 10.77
C ARG A 139 6.32 -25.22 11.77
N SER A 140 7.38 -25.40 12.56
CA SER A 140 7.41 -26.37 13.65
C SER A 140 6.84 -25.83 14.96
N THR A 141 6.77 -24.50 15.11
CA THR A 141 6.35 -23.83 16.36
C THR A 141 4.89 -23.35 16.33
N TYR A 142 4.40 -22.93 15.16
CA TYR A 142 3.08 -22.32 14.99
C TYR A 142 2.13 -23.22 14.21
N ASP A 143 0.81 -23.10 14.41
CA ASP A 143 -0.19 -23.88 13.66
C ASP A 143 -0.39 -23.38 12.21
N ALA A 144 -0.04 -22.12 11.92
CA ALA A 144 -0.07 -21.52 10.58
C ALA A 144 0.96 -20.40 10.43
N VAL A 145 1.47 -20.20 9.22
CA VAL A 145 2.40 -19.11 8.88
C VAL A 145 1.83 -18.26 7.76
N LEU A 146 1.80 -16.93 7.93
CA LEU A 146 1.44 -15.96 6.90
C LEU A 146 2.67 -15.13 6.50
N LEU A 147 3.01 -15.16 5.22
CA LEU A 147 3.98 -14.26 4.59
C LEU A 147 3.26 -12.99 4.14
N ALA A 148 3.63 -11.86 4.75
CA ALA A 148 3.14 -10.51 4.47
C ALA A 148 4.33 -9.54 4.33
N THR A 149 5.44 -10.00 3.76
CA THR A 149 6.74 -9.30 3.70
C THR A 149 6.78 -8.11 2.74
N GLY A 150 5.76 -7.95 1.90
CA GLY A 150 5.71 -6.94 0.86
C GLY A 150 6.61 -7.25 -0.35
N ALA A 151 6.65 -6.36 -1.34
CA ALA A 151 7.54 -6.47 -2.50
C ALA A 151 8.77 -5.59 -2.30
N THR A 152 9.80 -6.10 -1.61
CA THR A 152 10.96 -5.32 -1.17
C THR A 152 12.08 -5.23 -2.22
N GLN A 153 12.10 -6.10 -3.23
CA GLN A 153 13.10 -6.06 -4.28
C GLN A 153 12.83 -4.91 -5.25
N SER A 154 13.75 -3.95 -5.31
CA SER A 154 13.64 -2.79 -6.19
C SER A 154 13.89 -3.19 -7.65
N ARG A 155 13.11 -2.62 -8.56
CA ARG A 155 13.36 -2.75 -10.00
C ARG A 155 14.47 -1.79 -10.42
N ASP A 156 15.53 -2.32 -11.01
CA ASP A 156 16.60 -1.51 -11.61
C ASP A 156 16.74 -1.78 -13.11
N SER A 157 15.88 -1.17 -13.92
CA SER A 157 16.00 -1.26 -15.38
C SER A 157 17.17 -0.44 -15.95
N LEU A 158 17.88 0.33 -15.11
CA LEU A 158 19.03 1.15 -15.50
C LEU A 158 20.35 0.50 -15.08
N ALA A 159 20.33 -0.71 -14.53
CA ALA A 159 21.52 -1.43 -14.05
C ALA A 159 22.62 -1.61 -15.12
N LYS A 160 22.26 -1.57 -16.41
CA LYS A 160 23.17 -1.75 -17.55
C LYS A 160 23.55 -0.44 -18.25
N ILE A 161 23.05 0.69 -17.76
CA ILE A 161 23.35 2.00 -18.33
C ILE A 161 24.75 2.45 -17.88
N PRO A 162 25.59 3.00 -18.76
CA PRO A 162 26.90 3.53 -18.38
C PRO A 162 26.80 4.58 -17.26
N GLY A 163 27.74 4.52 -16.30
CA GLY A 163 27.80 5.44 -15.16
C GLY A 163 26.85 5.10 -14.01
N ARG A 164 26.12 3.98 -14.06
CA ARG A 164 25.21 3.54 -12.99
C ARG A 164 25.92 3.31 -11.64
N GLU A 165 27.22 3.04 -11.69
CA GLU A 165 28.12 2.82 -10.55
C GLU A 165 28.60 4.11 -9.86
N LEU A 166 28.33 5.28 -10.46
CA LEU A 166 28.70 6.58 -9.88
C LEU A 166 28.02 6.80 -8.52
N LYS A 167 28.73 7.47 -7.62
CA LYS A 167 28.17 7.91 -6.34
C LYS A 167 27.13 9.01 -6.59
N GLY A 168 26.04 8.99 -5.82
CA GLY A 168 24.91 9.89 -6.03
C GLY A 168 23.71 9.23 -6.71
N ILE A 169 23.72 7.92 -6.96
CA ILE A 169 22.59 7.20 -7.57
C ILE A 169 22.04 6.17 -6.57
N TYR A 170 20.81 6.38 -6.09
CA TYR A 170 20.21 5.57 -5.03
C TYR A 170 18.84 5.03 -5.42
N GLN A 171 18.45 3.90 -4.84
CA GLN A 171 17.08 3.42 -4.94
C GLN A 171 16.16 4.32 -4.11
N ALA A 172 14.94 4.59 -4.60
CA ALA A 172 14.00 5.47 -3.91
C ALA A 172 13.68 5.00 -2.49
N MET A 173 13.55 3.68 -2.29
CA MET A 173 13.28 3.13 -0.96
C MET A 173 14.44 3.24 0.01
N GLU A 174 15.69 3.23 -0.48
CA GLU A 174 16.86 3.48 0.35
C GLU A 174 16.83 4.92 0.86
N PHE A 175 16.61 5.88 -0.05
CA PHE A 175 16.46 7.29 0.27
C PHE A 175 15.35 7.57 1.31
N LEU A 176 14.14 7.09 1.02
CA LEU A 176 12.98 7.32 1.88
C LEU A 176 13.16 6.65 3.26
N SER A 177 13.64 5.41 3.29
CA SER A 177 13.80 4.68 4.56
C SER A 177 14.85 5.31 5.45
N LEU A 178 16.00 5.72 4.90
CA LEU A 178 17.05 6.41 5.65
C LEU A 178 16.55 7.76 6.19
N SER A 179 15.88 8.54 5.34
CA SER A 179 15.31 9.82 5.76
C SER A 179 14.26 9.67 6.86
N GLN A 180 13.34 8.70 6.74
CA GLN A 180 12.33 8.47 7.78
C GLN A 180 12.96 7.94 9.08
N LYS A 181 13.94 7.05 9.00
CA LYS A 181 14.61 6.52 10.18
C LYS A 181 15.36 7.61 10.94
N SER A 182 16.20 8.38 10.25
CA SER A 182 16.95 9.48 10.84
C SER A 182 16.03 10.57 11.44
N TRP A 183 14.89 10.86 10.79
CA TRP A 183 13.85 11.74 11.33
C TRP A 183 13.26 11.21 12.63
N LEU A 184 12.88 9.93 12.68
CA LEU A 184 12.27 9.30 13.85
C LEU A 184 13.26 9.09 15.01
N ASP A 185 14.55 8.91 14.70
CA ASP A 185 15.60 8.68 15.69
C ASP A 185 16.13 10.00 16.28
N SER A 186 16.21 11.06 15.48
CA SER A 186 16.98 12.26 15.82
C SER A 186 16.55 13.55 15.13
N GLU A 187 15.41 13.57 14.45
CA GLU A 187 14.98 14.73 13.64
C GLU A 187 16.07 15.18 12.63
N HIS A 188 16.80 14.21 12.07
CA HIS A 188 17.95 14.41 11.16
C HIS A 188 19.26 14.91 11.79
N ASP A 189 19.34 15.09 13.12
CA ASP A 189 20.58 15.51 13.80
C ASP A 189 21.72 14.48 13.70
N ASP A 190 21.42 13.20 13.45
CA ASP A 190 22.42 12.14 13.34
C ASP A 190 23.08 12.04 11.96
N GLU A 191 22.64 12.85 10.99
CA GLU A 191 23.12 12.89 9.60
C GLU A 191 23.05 11.52 8.88
N LYS A 192 22.28 10.55 9.40
CA LYS A 192 22.16 9.20 8.80
C LYS A 192 21.08 9.14 7.71
N PHE A 193 21.08 10.13 6.83
CA PHE A 193 20.20 10.20 5.67
C PHE A 193 20.99 10.68 4.45
N ILE A 194 20.38 10.60 3.27
CA ILE A 194 21.00 11.12 2.05
C ILE A 194 20.68 12.60 1.96
N ASP A 195 21.71 13.40 2.25
CA ASP A 195 21.62 14.85 2.19
C ASP A 195 21.29 15.35 0.76
N CYS A 196 20.33 16.26 0.68
CA CYS A 196 19.88 16.91 -0.54
C CYS A 196 20.19 18.41 -0.55
N ALA A 197 20.70 18.99 0.54
CA ALA A 197 20.89 20.43 0.68
C ALA A 197 21.75 21.00 -0.44
N GLY A 198 21.19 21.95 -1.20
CA GLY A 198 21.88 22.60 -2.32
C GLY A 198 22.20 21.69 -3.51
N ARG A 199 21.61 20.49 -3.60
CA ARG A 199 21.85 19.53 -4.69
C ARG A 199 20.77 19.60 -5.75
N LYS A 200 21.13 19.27 -7.00
CA LYS A 200 20.18 19.09 -8.10
C LYS A 200 19.74 17.63 -8.15
N VAL A 201 18.48 17.38 -7.80
CA VAL A 201 17.94 16.04 -7.63
C VAL A 201 17.08 15.66 -8.84
N VAL A 202 17.30 14.46 -9.38
CA VAL A 202 16.44 13.87 -10.43
C VAL A 202 15.81 12.59 -9.93
N VAL A 203 14.48 12.56 -9.86
CA VAL A 203 13.69 11.37 -9.52
C VAL A 203 13.24 10.67 -10.80
N ILE A 204 13.65 9.42 -11.00
CA ILE A 204 13.30 8.64 -12.20
C ILE A 204 12.13 7.70 -11.87
N GLY A 205 10.92 8.10 -12.26
CA GLY A 205 9.69 7.36 -11.98
C GLY A 205 8.46 8.27 -11.89
N GLY A 206 7.28 7.69 -12.16
CA GLY A 206 6.01 8.43 -12.21
C GLY A 206 4.96 8.01 -11.17
N GLY A 207 5.29 7.10 -10.25
CA GLY A 207 4.33 6.58 -9.25
C GLY A 207 4.41 7.29 -7.90
N ASP A 208 3.60 6.85 -6.93
CA ASP A 208 3.54 7.43 -5.57
C ASP A 208 4.91 7.52 -4.87
N THR A 209 5.76 6.50 -5.04
CA THR A 209 7.13 6.52 -4.49
C THR A 209 7.96 7.66 -5.05
N ALA A 210 7.77 8.02 -6.33
CA ALA A 210 8.48 9.14 -6.95
C ALA A 210 7.98 10.48 -6.39
N VAL A 211 6.66 10.63 -6.25
CA VAL A 211 6.02 11.80 -5.61
C VAL A 211 6.56 11.99 -4.18
N ASP A 212 6.62 10.91 -3.41
CA ASP A 212 7.14 10.93 -2.04
C ASP A 212 8.65 11.29 -2.00
N CYS A 213 9.45 10.85 -2.98
CA CYS A 213 10.85 11.27 -3.11
C CYS A 213 10.99 12.76 -3.45
N VAL A 214 10.15 13.28 -4.35
CA VAL A 214 10.19 14.69 -4.77
C VAL A 214 9.97 15.61 -3.56
N THR A 215 8.90 15.38 -2.79
CA THR A 215 8.63 16.22 -1.60
C THR A 215 9.72 16.06 -0.54
N THR A 216 10.19 14.85 -0.30
CA THR A 216 11.25 14.62 0.69
C THR A 216 12.53 15.35 0.32
N ALA A 217 12.96 15.31 -0.96
CA ALA A 217 14.14 16.01 -1.44
C ALA A 217 14.04 17.54 -1.27
N ILE A 218 12.88 18.12 -1.56
CA ILE A 218 12.64 19.57 -1.39
C ILE A 218 12.71 19.96 0.08
N ARG A 219 12.08 19.19 0.96
CA ARG A 219 12.10 19.45 2.40
C ARG A 219 13.48 19.28 3.03
N LEU A 220 14.33 18.44 2.43
CA LEU A 220 15.75 18.32 2.77
C LEU A 220 16.63 19.38 2.10
N GLY A 221 16.05 20.40 1.46
CA GLY A 221 16.77 21.58 0.97
C GLY A 221 17.39 21.44 -0.43
N ALA A 222 16.87 20.56 -1.29
CA ALA A 222 17.31 20.48 -2.69
C ALA A 222 17.26 21.85 -3.38
N GLU A 223 18.31 22.16 -4.16
CA GLU A 223 18.35 23.38 -4.99
C GLU A 223 17.25 23.34 -6.06
N SER A 224 17.10 22.17 -6.68
CA SER A 224 16.07 21.89 -7.66
C SER A 224 15.74 20.40 -7.68
N VAL A 225 14.50 20.07 -8.04
CA VAL A 225 14.04 18.70 -8.20
C VAL A 225 13.34 18.54 -9.54
N LEU A 226 13.77 17.57 -10.33
CA LEU A 226 13.08 17.13 -11.54
C LEU A 226 12.56 15.71 -11.37
N GLN A 227 11.45 15.40 -12.02
CA GLN A 227 10.84 14.08 -12.03
C GLN A 227 10.70 13.59 -13.47
N PHE A 228 11.42 12.53 -13.82
CA PHE A 228 11.39 11.96 -15.16
C PHE A 228 10.32 10.88 -15.28
N SER A 229 9.49 11.01 -16.31
CA SER A 229 8.56 9.99 -16.75
C SER A 229 8.80 9.65 -18.21
N ARG A 230 8.79 8.35 -18.53
CA ARG A 230 8.77 7.86 -19.92
C ARG A 230 7.39 7.95 -20.56
N ARG A 231 6.36 8.25 -19.78
CA ARG A 231 4.99 8.42 -20.27
C ARG A 231 4.78 9.86 -20.72
N PRO A 232 3.87 10.10 -21.68
CA PRO A 232 3.40 11.43 -21.99
C PRO A 232 2.74 12.06 -20.76
N ALA A 233 2.62 13.38 -20.79
CA ALA A 233 1.73 14.07 -19.86
C ALA A 233 0.34 13.41 -19.97
N GLY A 234 -0.21 13.02 -18.82
CA GLY A 234 -1.54 12.42 -18.79
C GLY A 234 -2.55 13.32 -19.50
N THR A 235 -3.62 12.72 -20.02
CA THR A 235 -4.74 13.53 -20.53
C THR A 235 -5.65 13.91 -19.36
N LYS A 236 -6.34 15.06 -19.46
CA LYS A 236 -7.46 15.33 -18.55
C LYS A 236 -8.42 14.15 -18.64
N PRO A 237 -8.93 13.63 -17.50
CA PRO A 237 -9.75 12.44 -17.52
C PRO A 237 -10.97 12.67 -18.42
N LYS A 238 -11.02 11.98 -19.57
CA LYS A 238 -12.27 11.79 -20.30
C LYS A 238 -13.05 10.75 -19.49
N SER A 239 -13.87 11.22 -18.56
CA SER A 239 -14.70 10.42 -17.63
C SER A 239 -14.93 8.98 -18.13
N ARG A 240 -14.20 8.02 -17.56
CA ARG A 240 -14.46 6.58 -17.68
C ARG A 240 -15.03 6.04 -16.38
N TRP A 241 -15.97 6.78 -15.76
CA TRP A 241 -16.75 6.26 -14.64
C TRP A 241 -17.19 4.82 -14.96
N PRO A 242 -16.97 3.82 -14.06
CA PRO A 242 -16.49 3.92 -12.67
C PRO A 242 -15.01 3.49 -12.47
N TYR A 243 -14.15 3.54 -13.49
CA TYR A 243 -12.81 2.95 -13.42
C TYR A 243 -11.74 3.90 -12.89
N TRP A 244 -10.89 3.38 -11.99
CA TRP A 244 -9.59 3.99 -11.68
C TRP A 244 -8.66 3.80 -12.87
N ASP A 245 -8.23 4.90 -13.47
CA ASP A 245 -7.41 4.89 -14.67
C ASP A 245 -5.97 5.27 -14.34
N GLU A 246 -5.03 4.42 -14.75
CA GLU A 246 -3.59 4.59 -14.50
C GLU A 246 -2.98 5.75 -15.29
N ASP A 247 -3.61 6.16 -16.41
CA ASP A 247 -3.08 7.14 -17.36
C ASP A 247 -3.78 8.52 -17.27
N VAL A 248 -4.23 8.88 -16.06
CA VAL A 248 -4.86 10.18 -15.79
C VAL A 248 -3.82 11.17 -15.31
N TYR A 249 -3.86 12.40 -15.85
CA TYR A 249 -3.07 13.49 -15.30
C TYR A 249 -3.54 13.84 -13.90
N ARG A 250 -2.65 13.67 -12.93
CA ARG A 250 -2.87 14.05 -11.53
C ARG A 250 -1.83 15.08 -11.12
N VAL A 251 -2.29 16.08 -10.38
CA VAL A 251 -1.41 16.93 -9.58
C VAL A 251 -1.49 16.37 -8.17
N GLU A 252 -0.34 16.05 -7.60
CA GLU A 252 -0.20 15.47 -6.28
C GLU A 252 0.50 16.51 -5.40
N TYR A 253 0.44 16.33 -4.08
CA TYR A 253 0.99 17.27 -3.10
C TYR A 253 2.44 17.68 -3.39
N ALA A 254 3.27 16.75 -3.87
CA ALA A 254 4.65 17.04 -4.24
C ALA A 254 4.74 18.08 -5.36
N HIS A 255 3.94 17.92 -6.42
CA HIS A 255 3.97 18.82 -7.57
C HIS A 255 3.53 20.23 -7.17
N GLU A 256 2.52 20.35 -6.31
CA GLU A 256 2.06 21.64 -5.78
C GLU A 256 3.13 22.31 -4.90
N GLU A 257 3.80 21.54 -4.04
CA GLU A 257 4.87 22.04 -3.18
C GLU A 257 6.08 22.52 -4.00
N VAL A 258 6.50 21.77 -5.03
CA VAL A 258 7.55 22.21 -5.95
C VAL A 258 7.15 23.50 -6.67
N GLN A 259 5.92 23.55 -7.19
CA GLN A 259 5.43 24.72 -7.91
C GLN A 259 5.38 25.95 -6.99
N ALA A 260 5.07 25.78 -5.71
CA ALA A 260 5.07 26.86 -4.73
C ALA A 260 6.49 27.35 -4.39
N VAL A 261 7.46 26.43 -4.24
CA VAL A 261 8.83 26.75 -3.83
C VAL A 261 9.69 27.22 -5.00
N HIS A 262 9.62 26.55 -6.14
CA HIS A 262 10.50 26.75 -7.29
C HIS A 262 9.79 27.37 -8.50
N SER A 263 8.50 27.69 -8.40
CA SER A 263 7.71 28.29 -9.49
C SER A 263 7.72 27.49 -10.80
N ARG A 264 7.92 26.16 -10.71
CA ARG A 264 8.00 25.24 -11.86
C ARG A 264 7.39 23.87 -11.52
N ASP A 265 6.73 23.26 -12.49
CA ASP A 265 6.35 21.84 -12.45
C ASP A 265 7.63 20.98 -12.58
N PRO A 266 7.92 20.07 -11.64
CA PRO A 266 9.15 19.27 -11.67
C PRO A 266 9.15 18.25 -12.82
N ARG A 267 8.00 17.95 -13.43
CA ARG A 267 7.85 16.78 -14.29
C ARG A 267 8.37 17.03 -15.70
N GLU A 268 9.25 16.14 -16.13
CA GLU A 268 9.66 15.98 -17.52
C GLU A 268 9.05 14.69 -18.06
N TYR A 269 8.21 14.84 -19.08
CA TYR A 269 7.49 13.74 -19.72
C TYR A 269 8.23 13.26 -20.96
N GLU A 270 7.98 12.00 -21.33
CA GLU A 270 8.60 11.39 -22.51
C GLU A 270 10.14 11.48 -22.49
N VAL A 271 10.73 11.38 -21.30
CA VAL A 271 12.18 11.38 -21.11
C VAL A 271 12.67 10.00 -20.70
N GLN A 272 13.71 9.51 -21.38
CA GLN A 272 14.41 8.28 -21.02
C GLN A 272 15.90 8.56 -20.79
N SER A 273 16.42 8.14 -19.64
CA SER A 273 17.85 8.18 -19.31
C SER A 273 18.65 7.23 -20.19
N LYS A 274 19.79 7.70 -20.68
CA LYS A 274 20.72 6.99 -21.59
C LYS A 274 22.07 6.71 -20.96
N THR A 275 22.61 7.65 -20.18
CA THR A 275 23.91 7.55 -19.53
C THR A 275 23.93 8.47 -18.31
N PHE A 276 24.55 8.00 -17.22
CA PHE A 276 24.88 8.84 -16.09
C PHE A 276 26.29 9.41 -16.31
N VAL A 277 26.40 10.73 -16.26
CA VAL A 277 27.65 11.45 -16.49
C VAL A 277 28.22 11.86 -15.15
N GLY A 278 29.51 11.62 -14.95
CA GLY A 278 30.19 11.92 -13.70
C GLY A 278 31.60 12.45 -13.90
N GLU A 279 32.08 13.06 -12.84
CA GLU A 279 33.43 13.60 -12.68
C GLU A 279 33.97 13.11 -11.33
N ASP A 280 35.22 12.63 -11.30
CA ASP A 280 35.85 12.06 -10.09
C ASP A 280 35.03 10.97 -9.36
N GLY A 281 34.26 10.19 -10.13
CA GLY A 281 33.40 9.11 -9.60
C GLY A 281 32.09 9.58 -8.95
N MET A 282 31.76 10.87 -9.06
CA MET A 282 30.54 11.49 -8.55
C MET A 282 29.61 11.85 -9.71
N LEU A 283 28.31 11.66 -9.52
CA LEU A 283 27.29 12.06 -10.50
C LEU A 283 27.30 13.59 -10.70
N LYS A 284 27.27 14.02 -11.96
CA LYS A 284 27.16 15.44 -12.36
C LYS A 284 26.06 15.72 -13.38
N GLY A 285 25.60 14.70 -14.08
CA GLY A 285 24.48 14.86 -15.00
C GLY A 285 23.89 13.55 -15.46
N ILE A 286 22.75 13.66 -16.15
CA ILE A 286 22.07 12.54 -16.79
C ILE A 286 21.86 12.93 -18.25
N GLU A 287 22.47 12.16 -19.15
CA GLU A 287 22.15 12.20 -20.57
C GLU A 287 20.84 11.46 -20.80
N THR A 288 19.95 12.10 -21.55
CA THR A 288 18.60 11.62 -21.82
C THR A 288 18.27 11.77 -23.29
N VAL A 289 17.20 11.10 -23.71
CA VAL A 289 16.58 11.25 -25.03
C VAL A 289 15.08 11.40 -24.86
N GLN A 290 14.43 12.13 -25.75
CA GLN A 290 12.96 12.08 -25.82
C GLN A 290 12.51 10.71 -26.36
N VAL A 291 11.36 10.24 -25.87
CA VAL A 291 10.77 8.98 -26.29
C VAL A 291 9.31 9.14 -26.68
N SER A 292 8.92 8.50 -27.77
CA SER A 292 7.50 8.30 -28.07
C SER A 292 7.01 7.04 -27.35
N PHE A 293 5.93 7.18 -26.58
CA PHE A 293 5.30 6.07 -25.85
C PHE A 293 4.14 5.48 -26.65
N ASP A 294 4.14 4.16 -26.82
CA ASP A 294 3.01 3.42 -27.39
C ASP A 294 2.10 2.91 -26.25
N PRO A 295 0.85 3.41 -26.12
CA PRO A 295 -0.05 3.02 -25.04
C PRO A 295 -0.57 1.58 -25.16
N VAL A 296 -0.54 0.96 -26.35
CA VAL A 296 -1.03 -0.40 -26.57
C VAL A 296 0.02 -1.41 -26.15
N THR A 297 1.25 -1.25 -26.62
CA THR A 297 2.36 -2.16 -26.31
C THR A 297 3.07 -1.80 -25.00
N ARG A 298 2.83 -0.58 -24.48
CA ARG A 298 3.54 0.03 -23.34
C ARG A 298 5.06 0.08 -23.54
N THR A 299 5.48 0.24 -24.80
CA THR A 299 6.89 0.36 -25.19
C THR A 299 7.25 1.81 -25.53
N THR A 300 8.53 2.14 -25.44
CA THR A 300 9.07 3.46 -25.76
C THR A 300 10.03 3.37 -26.94
N LYS A 301 9.96 4.33 -27.85
CA LYS A 301 10.89 4.47 -28.98
C LYS A 301 11.64 5.81 -28.85
N PRO A 302 12.99 5.81 -28.88
CA PRO A 302 13.76 7.04 -28.82
C PRO A 302 13.52 7.90 -30.07
N VAL A 303 13.49 9.22 -29.87
CA VAL A 303 13.47 10.22 -30.94
C VAL A 303 14.91 10.63 -31.22
N GLU A 304 15.42 10.32 -32.41
CA GLU A 304 16.81 10.64 -32.80
C GLU A 304 17.04 12.16 -32.82
N GLY A 305 18.21 12.61 -32.35
CA GLY A 305 18.57 14.04 -32.33
C GLY A 305 17.93 14.84 -31.20
N SER A 306 17.25 14.17 -30.25
CA SER A 306 16.61 14.80 -29.08
C SER A 306 17.43 14.63 -27.79
N GLU A 307 18.73 14.35 -27.91
CA GLU A 307 19.62 14.16 -26.78
C GLU A 307 19.72 15.44 -25.95
N HIS A 308 19.58 15.31 -24.63
CA HIS A 308 19.70 16.41 -23.69
C HIS A 308 20.40 15.96 -22.42
N THR A 309 21.27 16.81 -21.88
CA THR A 309 21.98 16.56 -20.63
C THR A 309 21.41 17.44 -19.52
N TYR A 310 20.85 16.80 -18.49
CA TYR A 310 20.38 17.47 -17.29
C TYR A 310 21.47 17.47 -16.22
N PRO A 311 21.85 18.63 -15.65
CA PRO A 311 22.70 18.66 -14.46
C PRO A 311 22.04 17.93 -13.29
N CYS A 312 22.80 17.08 -12.61
CA CYS A 312 22.26 16.22 -11.54
C CYS A 312 23.39 15.82 -10.59
N ASP A 313 23.22 16.09 -9.29
CA ASP A 313 24.13 15.64 -8.24
C ASP A 313 23.57 14.41 -7.51
N LEU A 314 22.26 14.16 -7.59
CA LEU A 314 21.58 13.06 -6.93
C LEU A 314 20.46 12.48 -7.81
N ALA A 315 20.56 11.20 -8.17
CA ALA A 315 19.52 10.47 -8.90
C ALA A 315 18.81 9.47 -7.98
N LEU A 316 17.48 9.53 -7.94
CA LEU A 316 16.63 8.65 -7.14
C LEU A 316 15.79 7.74 -8.05
N LEU A 317 15.99 6.42 -7.94
CA LEU A 317 15.37 5.43 -8.82
C LEU A 317 14.03 4.94 -8.23
N ALA A 318 12.91 5.45 -8.77
CA ALA A 318 11.55 5.16 -8.32
C ALA A 318 10.76 4.33 -9.37
N MET A 319 11.35 3.20 -9.81
CA MET A 319 10.83 2.39 -10.93
C MET A 319 9.94 1.20 -10.52
N GLY A 320 9.60 1.11 -9.22
CA GLY A 320 8.76 0.07 -8.63
C GLY A 320 9.55 -1.17 -8.19
N PHE A 321 8.82 -2.26 -7.95
CA PHE A 321 9.35 -3.47 -7.32
C PHE A 321 9.08 -4.73 -8.15
N THR A 322 9.89 -5.77 -7.94
CA THR A 322 9.81 -7.05 -8.66
C THR A 322 9.23 -8.19 -7.83
N GLY A 323 9.32 -8.11 -6.49
CA GLY A 323 8.82 -9.17 -5.61
C GLY A 323 9.35 -9.05 -4.18
N PRO A 324 8.96 -9.97 -3.28
CA PRO A 324 9.51 -10.05 -1.94
C PRO A 324 10.99 -10.46 -1.97
N ASP A 325 11.70 -10.19 -0.89
CA ASP A 325 13.05 -10.71 -0.65
C ASP A 325 13.09 -12.25 -0.79
N GLN A 326 14.16 -12.78 -1.36
CA GLN A 326 14.36 -14.22 -1.48
C GLN A 326 14.93 -14.84 -0.20
N ASN A 327 15.51 -14.05 0.71
CA ASN A 327 16.06 -14.56 1.96
C ASN A 327 15.00 -15.27 2.80
N VAL A 328 13.75 -14.76 2.80
CA VAL A 328 12.65 -15.27 3.65
C VAL A 328 12.39 -16.77 3.52
N ASP A 329 12.59 -17.32 2.33
CA ASP A 329 12.38 -18.73 2.01
C ASP A 329 13.58 -19.37 1.31
N GLN A 330 14.70 -18.64 1.18
CA GLN A 330 15.88 -19.05 0.41
C GLN A 330 15.54 -19.51 -1.02
N GLY A 331 14.49 -18.92 -1.62
CA GLY A 331 13.99 -19.28 -2.95
C GLY A 331 13.27 -20.63 -3.03
N ALA A 332 12.92 -21.26 -1.91
CA ALA A 332 12.30 -22.59 -1.89
C ALA A 332 10.82 -22.60 -2.29
N LEU A 333 10.09 -21.49 -2.14
CA LEU A 333 8.66 -21.44 -2.45
C LEU A 333 8.41 -21.07 -3.92
N PRO A 334 7.37 -21.62 -4.56
CA PRO A 334 7.06 -21.33 -5.95
C PRO A 334 6.72 -19.85 -6.16
N ARG A 335 7.15 -19.34 -7.32
CA ARG A 335 6.99 -17.93 -7.70
C ARG A 335 6.23 -17.79 -9.00
N LYS A 336 5.38 -16.78 -9.09
CA LYS A 336 4.71 -16.34 -10.32
C LYS A 336 4.92 -14.84 -10.49
N GLY A 337 5.59 -14.46 -11.57
CA GLY A 337 5.91 -13.04 -11.83
C GLY A 337 6.81 -12.40 -10.77
N GLY A 338 7.69 -13.18 -10.13
CA GLY A 338 8.58 -12.73 -9.06
C GLY A 338 7.96 -12.74 -7.65
N CYS A 339 6.64 -12.88 -7.53
CA CYS A 339 5.92 -12.95 -6.26
C CYS A 339 5.61 -14.40 -5.86
N PHE A 340 5.24 -14.65 -4.59
CA PHE A 340 4.79 -15.99 -4.16
C PHE A 340 3.58 -16.45 -4.98
N ASP A 341 3.63 -17.69 -5.49
CA ASP A 341 2.52 -18.29 -6.22
C ASP A 341 1.45 -18.79 -5.27
N ALA A 342 0.64 -17.84 -4.78
CA ALA A 342 -0.57 -18.10 -4.01
C ALA A 342 -1.80 -17.48 -4.69
N GLY A 343 -2.80 -18.33 -4.90
CA GLY A 343 -4.06 -17.94 -5.54
C GLY A 343 -4.84 -16.92 -4.71
N TYR A 344 -5.44 -15.92 -5.36
CA TYR A 344 -6.34 -15.01 -4.65
C TYR A 344 -7.55 -15.79 -4.12
N GLY A 345 -7.93 -15.57 -2.86
CA GLY A 345 -9.02 -16.28 -2.20
C GLY A 345 -8.63 -17.61 -1.56
N THR A 346 -7.52 -18.24 -1.98
CA THR A 346 -6.94 -19.41 -1.28
C THR A 346 -5.75 -19.01 -0.42
N TYR A 347 -4.89 -18.11 -0.90
CA TYR A 347 -3.66 -17.61 -0.29
C TYR A 347 -2.62 -18.67 0.12
N THR A 348 -2.94 -19.95 0.03
CA THR A 348 -2.00 -21.04 0.25
C THR A 348 -0.93 -21.02 -0.84
N VAL A 349 0.32 -21.14 -0.43
CA VAL A 349 1.44 -21.32 -1.35
C VAL A 349 1.46 -22.77 -1.81
N ASN A 350 1.32 -23.00 -3.12
CA ASN A 350 1.24 -24.34 -3.70
C ASN A 350 2.54 -25.14 -3.46
N GLY A 351 2.49 -26.47 -3.47
CA GLY A 351 3.69 -27.33 -3.42
C GLY A 351 4.22 -27.67 -2.03
N VAL A 352 3.65 -27.11 -0.96
CA VAL A 352 3.87 -27.61 0.40
C VAL A 352 3.04 -28.89 0.56
N SER A 353 3.57 -30.01 0.08
CA SER A 353 2.88 -31.29 0.06
C SER A 353 2.60 -31.79 1.47
N ALA A 354 1.36 -32.24 1.69
CA ALA A 354 0.93 -33.08 2.79
C ALA A 354 1.56 -34.49 2.70
N THR A 355 2.89 -34.60 2.55
CA THR A 355 3.58 -35.89 2.65
C THR A 355 3.74 -36.28 4.11
N GLY A 356 2.65 -36.79 4.69
CA GLY A 356 2.58 -37.95 5.61
C GLY A 356 3.54 -38.13 6.80
N ALA A 357 4.48 -37.22 7.08
CA ALA A 357 5.44 -37.36 8.17
C ALA A 357 5.69 -36.00 8.80
N VAL A 358 5.04 -35.79 9.95
CA VAL A 358 4.90 -34.54 10.72
C VAL A 358 4.16 -33.45 9.94
N ALA A 359 2.93 -33.13 10.34
CA ALA A 359 2.11 -32.12 9.68
C ALA A 359 2.70 -30.72 9.89
N GLU A 360 3.66 -30.34 9.06
CA GLU A 360 4.24 -29.01 9.08
C GLU A 360 3.17 -27.97 8.76
N ALA A 361 3.15 -26.87 9.50
CA ALA A 361 2.14 -25.84 9.35
C ALA A 361 2.06 -25.31 7.90
N PRO A 362 0.84 -25.05 7.39
CA PRO A 362 0.68 -24.47 6.07
C PRO A 362 1.26 -23.05 6.01
N ILE A 363 1.75 -22.69 4.83
CA ILE A 363 2.20 -21.34 4.51
C ILE A 363 1.15 -20.65 3.65
N PHE A 364 0.78 -19.45 4.06
CA PHE A 364 -0.04 -18.52 3.29
C PHE A 364 0.80 -17.33 2.86
N ALA A 365 0.47 -16.70 1.75
CA ALA A 365 1.05 -15.44 1.31
C ALA A 365 -0.04 -14.48 0.85
N ALA A 366 0.04 -13.20 1.26
CA ALA A 366 -0.95 -12.19 0.93
C ALA A 366 -0.33 -10.79 0.81
N GLY A 367 -1.02 -9.88 0.13
CA GLY A 367 -0.55 -8.52 -0.09
C GLY A 367 0.55 -8.46 -1.15
N ASP A 368 1.44 -7.47 -1.04
CA ASP A 368 2.37 -7.14 -2.11
C ASP A 368 3.39 -8.27 -2.41
N CYS A 369 3.72 -9.13 -1.44
CA CYS A 369 4.59 -10.28 -1.68
C CYS A 369 3.95 -11.37 -2.56
N ARG A 370 2.61 -11.34 -2.71
CA ARG A 370 1.82 -12.25 -3.54
C ARG A 370 1.40 -11.61 -4.86
N ARG A 371 0.92 -10.36 -4.82
CA ARG A 371 0.34 -9.66 -5.98
C ARG A 371 1.36 -8.81 -6.74
N GLY A 372 2.44 -8.39 -6.08
CA GLY A 372 3.26 -7.26 -6.48
C GLY A 372 2.79 -5.96 -5.82
N ALA A 373 3.62 -4.91 -5.90
CA ALA A 373 3.36 -3.63 -5.26
C ALA A 373 1.98 -3.05 -5.63
N SER A 374 1.22 -2.65 -4.62
CA SER A 374 -0.18 -2.23 -4.77
C SER A 374 -0.57 -1.15 -3.75
N LEU A 375 -1.82 -0.70 -3.81
CA LEU A 375 -2.37 0.26 -2.87
C LEU A 375 -2.56 -0.34 -1.47
N ILE A 376 -2.43 0.52 -0.45
CA ILE A 376 -2.71 0.18 0.96
C ILE A 376 -4.08 -0.46 1.17
N VAL A 377 -5.12 0.00 0.46
CA VAL A 377 -6.47 -0.55 0.56
C VAL A 377 -6.55 -2.00 0.06
N THR A 378 -5.77 -2.35 -0.98
CA THR A 378 -5.66 -3.72 -1.48
C THR A 378 -4.94 -4.61 -0.46
N ALA A 379 -3.85 -4.11 0.13
CA ALA A 379 -3.11 -4.81 1.17
C ALA A 379 -4.00 -5.11 2.40
N LEU A 380 -4.85 -4.15 2.80
CA LEU A 380 -5.83 -4.33 3.88
C LEU A 380 -6.95 -5.32 3.51
N ALA A 381 -7.43 -5.29 2.27
CA ALA A 381 -8.46 -6.22 1.80
C ALA A 381 -7.94 -7.66 1.77
N GLU A 382 -6.75 -7.89 1.20
CA GLU A 382 -6.12 -9.22 1.17
C GLU A 382 -5.79 -9.71 2.58
N GLY A 383 -5.30 -8.84 3.48
CA GLY A 383 -5.02 -9.20 4.86
C GLY A 383 -6.26 -9.64 5.64
N ARG A 384 -7.43 -9.03 5.39
CA ARG A 384 -8.70 -9.50 5.95
C ARG A 384 -9.13 -10.85 5.38
N ASP A 385 -9.00 -11.01 4.07
CA ASP A 385 -9.46 -12.22 3.39
C ASP A 385 -8.60 -13.44 3.73
N VAL A 386 -7.28 -13.27 3.83
CA VAL A 386 -6.35 -14.34 4.24
C VAL A 386 -6.55 -14.72 5.70
N ALA A 387 -6.85 -13.76 6.59
CA ALA A 387 -7.17 -14.07 7.98
C ALA A 387 -8.40 -14.97 8.09
N ALA A 388 -9.43 -14.73 7.28
CA ALA A 388 -10.61 -15.58 7.24
C ALA A 388 -10.32 -16.98 6.65
N VAL A 389 -9.40 -17.09 5.68
CA VAL A 389 -8.90 -18.42 5.23
C VAL A 389 -8.19 -19.16 6.35
N ILE A 390 -7.23 -18.50 7.01
CA ILE A 390 -6.43 -19.11 8.07
C ILE A 390 -7.32 -19.55 9.23
N ASP A 391 -8.26 -18.69 9.65
CA ASP A 391 -9.25 -19.02 10.68
C ASP A 391 -10.05 -20.26 10.28
N SER A 392 -10.62 -20.29 9.07
CA SER A 392 -11.35 -21.47 8.58
C SER A 392 -10.50 -22.74 8.54
N TYR A 393 -9.22 -22.65 8.19
CA TYR A 393 -8.31 -23.78 8.19
C TYR A 393 -8.11 -24.32 9.62
N LEU A 394 -7.80 -23.42 10.56
CA LEU A 394 -7.50 -23.77 11.95
C LEU A 394 -8.71 -24.31 12.70
N THR A 395 -9.91 -23.77 12.43
CA THR A 395 -11.15 -24.25 13.06
C THR A 395 -11.66 -25.56 12.46
N SER A 396 -11.47 -25.78 11.15
CA SER A 396 -11.86 -27.04 10.49
C SER A 396 -10.97 -28.22 10.89
N ALA A 397 -9.69 -27.97 11.17
CA ALA A 397 -8.76 -28.98 11.66
C ALA A 397 -9.02 -29.37 13.13
N SER A 398 -9.63 -28.48 13.91
CA SER A 398 -10.11 -28.81 15.25
C SER A 398 -11.46 -29.53 15.13
N HIS A 399 -11.54 -30.81 15.50
CA HIS A 399 -12.78 -31.60 15.56
C HIS A 399 -13.85 -31.05 16.55
N GLN A 400 -13.81 -29.76 16.92
CA GLN A 400 -14.65 -29.10 17.92
C GLN A 400 -15.83 -28.30 17.33
N GLY A 401 -16.09 -28.35 16.02
CA GLY A 401 -17.33 -27.82 15.44
C GLY A 401 -17.42 -26.28 15.34
N PHE A 402 -16.30 -25.56 15.41
CA PHE A 402 -16.27 -24.12 15.19
C PHE A 402 -16.21 -23.79 13.69
N SER A 403 -17.19 -23.02 13.18
CA SER A 403 -17.07 -22.37 11.87
C SER A 403 -16.25 -21.10 11.99
N SER A 404 -15.53 -20.72 10.92
CA SER A 404 -14.87 -19.42 10.88
C SER A 404 -15.85 -18.29 11.22
N VAL A 405 -15.40 -17.35 12.06
CA VAL A 405 -16.20 -16.18 12.48
C VAL A 405 -15.87 -14.94 11.67
N LEU A 406 -14.88 -15.02 10.79
CA LEU A 406 -14.36 -13.90 10.02
C LEU A 406 -15.02 -13.81 8.64
N PRO A 407 -15.53 -12.64 8.24
CA PRO A 407 -16.10 -12.46 6.92
C PRO A 407 -15.01 -12.47 5.84
N ARG A 408 -15.32 -13.09 4.69
CA ARG A 408 -14.47 -13.02 3.51
C ARG A 408 -14.54 -11.64 2.85
N CYS A 409 -13.42 -11.17 2.31
CA CYS A 409 -13.30 -9.88 1.63
C CYS A 409 -13.07 -10.10 0.12
N VAL A 410 -13.96 -10.87 -0.51
CA VAL A 410 -13.82 -11.24 -1.93
C VAL A 410 -14.53 -10.20 -2.80
N PRO A 411 -13.89 -9.61 -3.83
CA PRO A 411 -14.62 -8.82 -4.83
C PRO A 411 -15.54 -9.71 -5.65
N LEU A 412 -16.65 -9.13 -6.14
CA LEU A 412 -17.65 -9.80 -6.98
C LEU A 412 -17.01 -10.58 -8.16
N SER A 413 -15.97 -10.01 -8.77
CA SER A 413 -15.24 -10.62 -9.89
C SER A 413 -14.44 -11.86 -9.52
N ALA A 414 -13.99 -11.98 -8.26
CA ALA A 414 -13.19 -13.10 -7.78
C ALA A 414 -14.04 -14.22 -7.13
N ASN A 415 -15.27 -13.91 -6.71
CA ASN A 415 -16.24 -14.93 -6.29
C ASN A 415 -17.69 -14.46 -6.49
N PRO A 416 -18.21 -14.58 -7.73
CA PRO A 416 -19.55 -14.10 -8.06
C PRO A 416 -20.65 -14.86 -7.32
N ALA A 417 -20.36 -16.05 -6.78
CA ALA A 417 -21.34 -16.85 -6.04
C ALA A 417 -21.75 -16.21 -4.71
N LEU A 418 -20.84 -15.50 -4.01
CA LEU A 418 -21.11 -14.82 -2.74
C LEU A 418 -22.02 -13.59 -2.87
N TYR A 419 -22.19 -13.07 -4.09
CA TYR A 419 -22.94 -11.85 -4.38
C TYR A 419 -24.10 -12.08 -5.35
N ARG A 420 -24.48 -13.35 -5.58
CA ARG A 420 -25.80 -13.63 -6.17
C ARG A 420 -26.84 -13.24 -5.14
N GLY A 421 -27.34 -12.00 -5.24
CA GLY A 421 -28.64 -11.66 -4.67
C GLY A 421 -29.70 -12.64 -5.20
N PRO A 422 -30.90 -12.69 -4.58
CA PRO A 422 -32.02 -13.39 -5.18
C PRO A 422 -32.14 -13.01 -6.67
N ASN A 423 -32.59 -13.95 -7.50
CA ASN A 423 -32.64 -13.70 -8.93
C ASN A 423 -33.71 -12.62 -9.21
N TRP A 424 -33.31 -11.35 -9.37
CA TRP A 424 -34.23 -10.21 -9.59
C TRP A 424 -35.07 -10.37 -10.87
N SER A 425 -34.69 -11.29 -11.77
CA SER A 425 -35.50 -11.69 -12.92
C SER A 425 -36.83 -12.35 -12.55
N ASN A 426 -36.98 -12.90 -11.34
CA ASN A 426 -38.23 -13.49 -10.85
C ASN A 426 -39.18 -12.47 -10.19
N LEU A 427 -38.79 -11.20 -10.01
CA LEU A 427 -39.68 -10.16 -9.46
C LEU A 427 -40.71 -9.65 -10.47
N HIS A 428 -40.52 -9.89 -11.78
CA HIS A 428 -41.48 -9.50 -12.81
C HIS A 428 -42.68 -10.45 -12.95
N SER A 429 -42.70 -11.59 -12.25
CA SER A 429 -43.84 -12.53 -12.27
C SER A 429 -44.84 -12.34 -11.12
N ALA A 430 -44.52 -11.51 -10.12
CA ALA A 430 -45.45 -11.17 -9.04
C ALA A 430 -46.43 -10.05 -9.47
N LYS A 431 -47.33 -10.36 -10.42
CA LYS A 431 -48.54 -9.56 -10.68
C LYS A 431 -49.53 -9.73 -9.53
N THR A 432 -49.24 -9.14 -8.37
CA THR A 432 -50.21 -8.71 -7.33
C THR A 432 -49.45 -8.24 -6.08
N MET A 433 -49.13 -6.95 -6.02
CA MET A 433 -48.94 -6.30 -4.71
C MET A 433 -50.30 -5.77 -4.24
N PRO A 434 -50.73 -6.01 -2.98
CA PRO A 434 -51.91 -5.35 -2.42
C PRO A 434 -51.63 -3.85 -2.31
N SER A 435 -52.57 -3.03 -2.78
CA SER A 435 -52.47 -1.58 -2.68
C SER A 435 -52.45 -1.14 -1.22
N VAL A 436 -51.32 -0.63 -0.74
CA VAL A 436 -51.28 0.16 0.50
C VAL A 436 -51.70 1.58 0.14
N ALA A 437 -52.89 1.98 0.59
CA ALA A 437 -53.41 3.32 0.39
C ALA A 437 -52.54 4.34 1.15
N LEU A 438 -51.73 5.10 0.41
CA LEU A 438 -51.03 6.28 0.92
C LEU A 438 -52.05 7.40 1.12
N ASN A 439 -52.39 7.67 2.38
CA ASN A 439 -53.26 8.76 2.78
C ASN A 439 -52.51 10.10 2.56
N LYS A 440 -52.78 10.78 1.44
CA LYS A 440 -52.22 12.10 1.13
C LYS A 440 -52.93 13.17 1.97
N ARG A 441 -52.24 13.77 2.95
CA ARG A 441 -52.60 15.10 3.48
C ARG A 441 -51.72 16.17 2.83
N PRO A 442 -52.28 17.28 2.35
CA PRO A 442 -51.50 18.34 1.70
C PRO A 442 -50.75 19.19 2.73
N ILE A 443 -49.48 19.48 2.43
CA ILE A 443 -48.65 20.44 3.16
C ILE A 443 -49.08 21.85 2.73
N SER A 444 -49.99 22.45 3.50
CA SER A 444 -50.29 23.87 3.40
C SER A 444 -50.63 24.44 4.77
N SER A 445 -49.62 24.82 5.54
CA SER A 445 -49.63 25.94 6.50
C SER A 445 -48.42 25.79 7.41
N LEU A 446 -47.54 26.80 7.38
CA LEU A 446 -46.80 27.36 8.52
C LEU A 446 -45.68 28.27 7.97
N ARG A 447 -46.07 29.47 7.54
CA ARG A 447 -45.18 30.63 7.50
C ARG A 447 -45.51 31.51 8.72
N ARG A 448 -44.44 31.92 9.42
CA ARG A 448 -44.29 33.02 10.39
C ARG A 448 -44.99 32.87 11.75
N ALA A 449 -44.20 32.88 12.83
CA ALA A 449 -43.90 34.07 13.62
C ALA A 449 -43.01 33.71 14.83
N GLY A 450 -42.05 34.58 15.17
CA GLY A 450 -41.31 34.44 16.43
C GLY A 450 -39.89 35.02 16.39
N SER A 451 -39.76 36.33 16.15
CA SER A 451 -38.60 37.07 16.65
C SER A 451 -38.77 37.32 18.15
N ILE A 452 -37.69 37.24 18.94
CA ILE A 452 -37.20 38.29 19.88
C ILE A 452 -36.27 37.66 20.94
N ASN A 453 -35.01 38.15 20.90
CA ASN A 453 -34.04 38.49 21.97
C ASN A 453 -33.77 37.48 23.11
N LYS A 454 -32.53 37.27 23.57
CA LYS A 454 -31.42 38.22 23.78
C LYS A 454 -30.12 37.44 23.91
#